data_AF-A0A838QNW3-F1
#
_entry.id   AF-A0A838QNW3-F1
#
_cell.length_a   1.000
_cell.length_b   1.000
_cell.length_c   1.000
_cell.angle_alpha   90.00
_cell.angle_beta   90.00
_cell.angle_gamma   90.00
#
_symmetry.space_group_name_H-M   'P 1'
#
loop_
_entity.id
_entity.type
_entity.pdbx_description
1 polymer ?
#
loop_
_entity_poly.entity_id
_entity_poly.type
_entity_poly.pdbx_seq_one_letter_code
_entity_poly.pdbx_strand_id
1 'polypeptide(L)'
;MKAYTPATLILFALAGTSCGGRQPVEINPKNQPLGPRWNATLSTPASLSGALQIGGQGWMAADEKNSGETRVQAEIANAAPGGAHPWHIHRGQCGSDQGIVGPTDSYKPLKVEGNGRATSTATLPIPLPRTGTFFVNVHASTANMGTIVACGNLAPPAR
;
A
#
# COMPACT_ATOMS: atom_id res chain seq x y z
N MET A 1 43.21 -68.45 2.18
CA MET A 1 42.33 -69.11 1.19
C MET A 1 40.88 -69.00 1.63
N LYS A 2 40.15 -68.00 1.13
CA LYS A 2 38.74 -68.06 0.68
C LYS A 2 38.31 -66.66 0.27
N ALA A 3 38.02 -66.52 -1.01
CA ALA A 3 37.53 -65.33 -1.66
C ALA A 3 36.10 -65.01 -1.20
N TYR A 4 35.76 -63.73 -1.10
CA TYR A 4 34.38 -63.26 -1.04
C TYR A 4 34.17 -62.23 -2.15
N THR A 5 33.15 -62.53 -2.95
CA THR A 5 32.67 -61.87 -4.17
C THR A 5 32.17 -60.44 -3.91
N PRO A 6 32.38 -59.46 -4.81
CA PRO A 6 31.83 -58.12 -4.64
C PRO A 6 30.33 -58.08 -5.04
N ALA A 7 29.48 -57.61 -4.12
CA ALA A 7 28.09 -57.30 -4.40
C ALA A 7 27.96 -55.87 -4.96
N THR A 8 27.47 -55.77 -6.19
CA THR A 8 27.19 -54.53 -6.90
C THR A 8 26.02 -53.79 -6.25
N LEU A 9 26.26 -52.60 -5.70
CA LEU A 9 25.22 -51.70 -5.20
C LEU A 9 24.76 -50.77 -6.32
N ILE A 10 23.52 -50.97 -6.76
CA ILE A 10 22.82 -50.11 -7.72
C ILE A 10 22.36 -48.85 -6.98
N LEU A 11 22.97 -47.69 -7.30
CA LEU A 11 22.48 -46.38 -6.87
C LEU A 11 21.19 -46.05 -7.64
N PHE A 12 20.04 -46.15 -6.98
CA PHE A 12 18.81 -45.51 -7.45
C PHE A 12 18.80 -44.06 -6.95
N ALA A 13 19.01 -43.11 -7.87
CA ALA A 13 18.83 -41.70 -7.63
C ALA A 13 17.34 -41.39 -7.46
N LEU A 14 16.91 -41.14 -6.22
CA LEU A 14 15.59 -40.58 -5.92
C LEU A 14 15.59 -39.10 -6.31
N ALA A 15 14.84 -38.79 -7.36
CA ALA A 15 14.60 -37.42 -7.82
C ALA A 15 13.86 -36.64 -6.72
N GLY A 16 14.53 -35.65 -6.15
CA GLY A 16 13.94 -34.71 -5.20
C GLY A 16 12.83 -33.90 -5.86
N THR A 17 11.66 -33.86 -5.24
CA THR A 17 10.57 -32.95 -5.58
C THR A 17 11.06 -31.51 -5.41
N SER A 18 11.30 -30.83 -6.53
CA SER A 18 11.63 -29.41 -6.55
C SER A 18 10.42 -28.61 -6.06
N CYS A 19 10.48 -28.14 -4.81
CA CYS A 19 9.59 -27.09 -4.32
C CYS A 19 9.70 -25.90 -5.28
N GLY A 20 8.60 -25.55 -5.94
CA GLY A 20 8.50 -24.41 -6.84
C GLY A 20 9.14 -23.18 -6.22
N GLY A 21 10.28 -22.78 -6.76
CA GLY A 21 11.03 -21.62 -6.34
C GLY A 21 10.21 -20.37 -6.58
N ARG A 22 9.51 -19.91 -5.55
CA ARG A 22 9.26 -18.47 -5.40
C ARG A 22 10.64 -17.87 -5.19
N GLN A 23 11.25 -17.37 -6.27
CA GLN A 23 12.38 -16.47 -6.15
C GLN A 23 11.95 -15.40 -5.13
N PRO A 24 12.73 -15.18 -4.06
CA PRO A 24 12.54 -13.99 -3.24
C PRO A 24 12.47 -12.82 -4.23
N VAL A 25 11.40 -12.03 -4.17
CA VAL A 25 11.37 -10.77 -4.92
C VAL A 25 12.50 -9.95 -4.31
N GLU A 26 13.66 -9.97 -4.95
CA GLU A 26 14.80 -9.15 -4.58
C GLU A 26 14.39 -7.72 -4.90
N ILE A 27 14.02 -6.97 -3.86
CA ILE A 27 13.80 -5.55 -3.99
C ILE A 27 15.16 -4.94 -4.27
N ASN A 28 15.48 -4.74 -5.55
CA ASN A 28 16.68 -4.04 -5.97
C ASN A 28 16.44 -2.54 -5.73
N PRO A 29 17.08 -1.93 -4.71
CA PRO A 29 16.87 -0.52 -4.37
C PRO A 29 17.35 0.43 -5.46
N LYS A 30 18.11 -0.07 -6.45
CA LYS A 30 18.58 0.69 -7.61
C LYS A 30 17.56 0.72 -8.76
N ASN A 31 16.62 -0.24 -8.79
CA ASN A 31 15.62 -0.38 -9.86
C ASN A 31 14.22 0.09 -9.46
N GLN A 32 13.99 0.31 -8.17
CA GLN A 32 12.85 1.07 -7.68
C GLN A 32 13.39 2.43 -7.24
N PRO A 33 12.97 3.55 -7.84
CA PRO A 33 13.18 4.83 -7.21
C PRO A 33 12.36 4.80 -5.92
N LEU A 34 13.01 4.40 -4.82
CA LEU A 34 12.64 4.80 -3.49
C LEU A 34 12.90 6.31 -3.44
N GLY A 35 12.10 7.09 -4.17
CA GLY A 35 12.05 8.51 -3.95
C GLY A 35 11.78 8.74 -2.46
N PRO A 36 12.26 9.84 -1.87
CA PRO A 36 12.01 10.17 -0.47
C PRO A 36 10.52 10.51 -0.30
N ARG A 37 9.68 9.48 -0.34
CA ARG A 37 8.24 9.55 -0.21
C ARG A 37 7.83 8.95 1.11
N TRP A 38 6.79 9.52 1.70
CA TRP A 38 6.15 8.90 2.83
C TRP A 38 5.26 7.76 2.31
N ASN A 39 5.14 6.68 3.08
CA ASN A 39 4.34 5.51 2.68
C ASN A 39 3.40 5.10 3.80
N ALA A 40 2.21 4.63 3.45
CA ALA A 40 1.20 4.12 4.37
C ALA A 40 0.67 2.77 3.88
N THR A 41 0.43 1.86 4.82
CA THR A 41 -0.44 0.70 4.61
C THR A 41 -1.82 1.08 5.13
N LEU A 42 -2.83 0.94 4.27
CA LEU A 42 -4.23 1.21 4.59
C LEU A 42 -4.90 -0.06 5.10
N SER A 43 -5.65 0.05 6.18
CA SER A 43 -6.51 -1.02 6.69
C SER A 43 -7.83 -0.47 7.20
N THR A 44 -8.87 -1.31 7.17
CA THR A 44 -10.14 -1.01 7.80
C THR A 44 -9.96 -0.78 9.31
N PRO A 45 -10.50 0.30 9.87
CA PRO A 45 -10.41 0.57 11.30
C PRO A 45 -11.03 -0.56 12.15
N ALA A 46 -10.47 -0.79 13.35
CA ALA A 46 -10.91 -1.86 14.25
C ALA A 46 -12.40 -1.78 14.64
N SER A 47 -12.99 -0.58 14.62
CA SER A 47 -14.42 -0.35 14.84
C SER A 47 -15.32 -0.99 13.77
N LEU A 48 -14.76 -1.42 12.64
CA LEU A 48 -15.45 -2.07 11.52
C LEU A 48 -14.93 -3.50 11.29
N SER A 49 -14.38 -4.16 12.31
CA SER A 49 -13.81 -5.51 12.19
C SER A 49 -14.78 -6.61 11.72
N GLY A 50 -16.10 -6.39 11.86
CA GLY A 50 -17.15 -7.28 11.35
C GLY A 50 -17.65 -6.96 9.92
N ALA A 51 -17.14 -5.90 9.30
CA ALA A 51 -17.50 -5.50 7.94
C ALA A 51 -16.57 -6.14 6.89
N LEU A 52 -16.85 -5.88 5.61
CA LEU A 52 -15.90 -6.18 4.53
C LEU A 52 -14.60 -5.40 4.77
N GLN A 53 -13.47 -6.12 4.84
CA GLN A 53 -12.17 -5.54 5.13
C GLN A 53 -11.54 -4.98 3.85
N ILE A 54 -11.38 -3.66 3.81
CA ILE A 54 -10.71 -2.92 2.76
C ILE A 54 -9.25 -2.67 3.19
N GLY A 55 -8.33 -3.00 2.30
CA GLY A 55 -6.90 -2.77 2.49
C GLY A 55 -6.31 -2.00 1.32
N GLY A 56 -5.09 -1.51 1.47
CA GLY A 56 -4.48 -0.72 0.41
C GLY A 56 -3.13 -0.12 0.76
N GLN A 57 -2.67 0.79 -0.08
CA GLN A 57 -1.46 1.57 0.14
C GLN A 57 -1.69 3.04 -0.20
N GLY A 58 -0.91 3.93 0.40
CA GLY A 58 -0.86 5.33 -0.01
C GLY A 58 0.51 5.93 0.18
N TRP A 59 0.77 7.04 -0.49
CA TRP A 59 2.05 7.75 -0.38
C TRP A 59 1.90 9.24 -0.66
N MET A 60 2.89 10.01 -0.19
CA MET A 60 3.09 11.42 -0.53
C MET A 60 4.56 11.70 -0.86
N ALA A 61 4.81 12.44 -1.92
CA ALA A 61 6.15 12.78 -2.41
C ALA A 61 6.15 14.22 -2.96
N ALA A 62 7.33 14.84 -3.04
CA ALA A 62 7.45 16.10 -3.78
C ALA A 62 7.12 15.85 -5.26
N ASP A 63 6.49 16.81 -5.92
CA ASP A 63 6.28 16.73 -7.36
C ASP A 63 7.63 16.89 -8.09
N GLU A 64 7.87 16.04 -9.09
CA GLU A 64 9.14 16.00 -9.83
C GLU A 64 9.34 17.24 -10.70
N LYS A 65 8.25 17.90 -11.12
CA LYS A 65 8.27 19.09 -11.99
C LYS A 65 8.20 20.38 -11.20
N ASN A 66 7.62 20.35 -10.00
CA ASN A 66 7.50 21.51 -9.13
C ASN A 66 7.72 21.12 -7.65
N SER A 67 8.88 21.46 -7.09
CA SER A 67 9.20 21.18 -5.68
C SER A 67 8.33 21.97 -4.67
N GLY A 68 7.58 22.98 -5.14
CA GLY A 68 6.55 23.68 -4.39
C GLY A 68 5.21 22.92 -4.32
N GLU A 69 5.12 21.75 -4.94
CA GLU A 69 3.94 20.89 -4.96
C GLU A 69 4.22 19.50 -4.37
N THR A 70 3.17 18.86 -3.89
CA THR A 70 3.21 17.52 -3.32
C THR A 70 2.27 16.63 -4.10
N ARG A 71 2.79 15.54 -4.65
CA ARG A 71 1.99 14.50 -5.28
C ARG A 71 1.62 13.44 -4.24
N VAL A 72 0.35 13.05 -4.23
CA VAL A 72 -0.19 12.07 -3.29
C VAL A 72 -1.01 11.02 -4.03
N GLN A 73 -1.03 9.80 -3.51
CA GLN A 73 -1.82 8.70 -4.06
C GLN A 73 -2.42 7.87 -2.94
N ALA A 74 -3.60 7.33 -3.20
CA ALA A 74 -4.16 6.21 -2.47
C ALA A 74 -4.56 5.12 -3.46
N GLU A 75 -4.40 3.87 -3.02
CA GLU A 75 -4.90 2.66 -3.65
C GLU A 75 -5.64 1.84 -2.59
N ILE A 76 -6.80 1.32 -2.95
CA ILE A 76 -7.57 0.38 -2.12
C ILE A 76 -7.94 -0.87 -2.91
N ALA A 77 -8.18 -1.97 -2.19
CA ALA A 77 -8.63 -3.26 -2.70
C ALA A 77 -9.69 -3.86 -1.77
N ASN A 78 -10.41 -4.86 -2.28
CA ASN A 78 -11.54 -5.50 -1.61
C ASN A 78 -12.71 -4.54 -1.32
N ALA A 79 -12.86 -3.49 -2.13
CA ALA A 79 -14.00 -2.59 -2.06
C ALA A 79 -15.12 -3.07 -3.00
N ALA A 80 -16.36 -2.65 -2.73
CA ALA A 80 -17.50 -3.02 -3.58
C ALA A 80 -17.37 -2.36 -4.98
N PRO A 81 -17.45 -3.13 -6.08
CA PRO A 81 -17.41 -2.59 -7.44
C PRO A 81 -18.44 -1.48 -7.68
N GLY A 82 -18.04 -0.44 -8.42
CA GLY A 82 -18.88 0.74 -8.68
C GLY A 82 -18.95 1.74 -7.51
N GLY A 83 -18.35 1.42 -6.36
CA GLY A 83 -18.20 2.33 -5.24
C GLY A 83 -17.36 3.57 -5.58
N ALA A 84 -17.63 4.68 -4.89
CA ALA A 84 -16.84 5.90 -4.97
C ALA A 84 -16.52 6.40 -3.56
N HIS A 85 -15.23 6.37 -3.22
CA HIS A 85 -14.74 6.70 -1.88
C HIS A 85 -13.94 8.01 -1.91
N PRO A 86 -14.43 9.09 -1.29
CA PRO A 86 -13.62 10.27 -1.02
C PRO A 86 -12.41 9.88 -0.16
N TRP A 87 -11.27 10.52 -0.39
CA TRP A 87 -10.05 10.25 0.36
C TRP A 87 -9.20 11.50 0.44
N HIS A 88 -8.39 11.60 1.49
CA HIS A 88 -7.51 12.74 1.69
C HIS A 88 -6.23 12.35 2.43
N ILE A 89 -5.20 13.19 2.32
CA ILE A 89 -4.14 13.25 3.33
C ILE A 89 -4.59 14.17 4.47
N HIS A 90 -4.42 13.73 5.71
CA HIS A 90 -4.72 14.49 6.91
C HIS A 90 -3.47 14.67 7.77
N ARG A 91 -3.48 15.71 8.61
CA ARG A 91 -2.53 15.86 9.72
C ARG A 91 -2.96 14.98 10.89
N GLY A 92 -2.00 14.44 11.63
CA GLY A 92 -2.25 13.59 12.78
C GLY A 92 -2.06 12.11 12.47
N GLN A 93 -2.91 11.27 13.06
CA GLN A 93 -2.87 9.81 12.92
C GLN A 93 -4.29 9.28 12.73
N CYS A 94 -4.42 8.06 12.22
CA CYS A 94 -5.70 7.36 12.20
C CYS A 94 -6.39 7.39 13.56
N GLY A 95 -7.62 7.92 13.61
CA GLY A 95 -8.41 8.09 14.84
C GLY A 95 -8.11 9.38 15.63
N SER A 96 -7.13 10.17 15.22
CA SER A 96 -6.78 11.48 15.80
C SER A 96 -6.55 12.49 14.68
N ASP A 97 -7.64 12.89 14.04
CA ASP A 97 -7.67 13.78 12.88
C ASP A 97 -7.44 15.25 13.28
N GLN A 98 -6.53 15.92 12.60
CA GLN A 98 -6.19 17.34 12.79
C GLN A 98 -6.40 18.18 11.53
N GLY A 99 -7.19 17.67 10.58
CA GLY A 99 -7.62 18.36 9.38
C GLY A 99 -6.90 17.94 8.10
N ILE A 100 -7.55 18.25 6.99
CA ILE A 100 -7.12 17.90 5.63
C ILE A 100 -5.89 18.72 5.23
N VAL A 101 -4.98 18.08 4.50
CA VAL A 101 -3.81 18.71 3.89
C VAL A 101 -4.13 19.13 2.45
N GLY A 102 -3.99 20.42 2.16
CA GLY A 102 -4.25 20.99 0.84
C GLY A 102 -5.74 21.21 0.53
N PRO A 103 -6.07 21.70 -0.68
CA PRO A 103 -7.45 21.93 -1.12
C PRO A 103 -8.21 20.61 -1.30
N THR A 104 -9.46 20.55 -0.83
CA THR A 104 -10.28 19.32 -0.91
C THR A 104 -10.65 18.94 -2.34
N ASP A 105 -10.77 19.92 -3.24
CA ASP A 105 -11.13 19.73 -4.65
C ASP A 105 -10.00 19.15 -5.53
N SER A 106 -8.76 19.21 -5.04
CA SER A 106 -7.61 18.50 -5.60
C SER A 106 -7.78 16.98 -5.55
N TYR A 107 -8.55 16.46 -4.59
CA TYR A 107 -8.74 15.03 -4.39
C TYR A 107 -9.92 14.51 -5.21
N LYS A 108 -9.64 13.69 -6.21
CA LYS A 108 -10.69 12.95 -6.93
C LYS A 108 -11.00 11.64 -6.19
N PRO A 109 -12.28 11.29 -5.98
CA PRO A 109 -12.64 10.05 -5.29
C PRO A 109 -12.00 8.82 -5.91
N LEU A 110 -11.70 7.83 -5.08
CA LEU A 110 -11.34 6.48 -5.50
C LEU A 110 -12.57 5.83 -6.13
N LYS A 111 -12.52 5.58 -7.44
CA LYS A 111 -13.57 4.88 -8.18
C LYS A 111 -13.24 3.40 -8.26
N VAL A 112 -14.09 2.56 -7.68
CA VAL A 112 -13.84 1.12 -7.57
C VAL A 112 -14.20 0.42 -8.87
N GLU A 113 -13.21 -0.22 -9.47
CA GLU A 113 -13.33 -1.02 -10.69
C GLU A 113 -14.04 -2.35 -10.44
N GLY A 114 -14.35 -3.09 -11.52
CA GLY A 114 -15.01 -4.40 -11.45
C GLY A 114 -14.27 -5.46 -10.63
N ASN A 115 -12.96 -5.29 -10.45
CA ASN A 115 -12.10 -6.18 -9.65
C ASN A 115 -12.04 -5.79 -8.16
N GLY A 116 -12.81 -4.78 -7.72
CA GLY A 116 -12.82 -4.30 -6.34
C GLY A 116 -11.61 -3.46 -5.94
N ARG A 117 -10.82 -2.96 -6.90
CA ARG A 117 -9.67 -2.07 -6.67
C ARG A 117 -9.98 -0.65 -7.13
N ALA A 118 -9.31 0.33 -6.53
CA ALA A 118 -9.34 1.71 -6.97
C ALA A 118 -8.00 2.39 -6.69
N THR A 119 -7.55 3.25 -7.60
CA THR A 119 -6.38 4.11 -7.40
C THR A 119 -6.72 5.55 -7.79
N SER A 120 -6.27 6.51 -7.01
CA SER A 120 -6.43 7.93 -7.31
C SER A 120 -5.18 8.70 -6.89
N THR A 121 -4.87 9.76 -7.65
CA THR A 121 -3.72 10.62 -7.42
C THR A 121 -4.18 12.07 -7.38
N ALA A 122 -3.59 12.87 -6.51
CA ALA A 122 -3.79 14.31 -6.44
C ALA A 122 -2.44 15.04 -6.41
N THR A 123 -2.43 16.27 -6.89
CA THR A 123 -1.31 17.21 -6.74
C THR A 123 -1.79 18.35 -5.86
N LEU A 124 -1.07 18.58 -4.77
CA LEU A 124 -1.38 19.58 -3.76
C LEU A 124 -0.45 20.79 -3.95
N PRO A 125 -0.97 22.02 -3.96
CA PRO A 125 -0.18 23.25 -4.12
C PRO A 125 0.56 23.63 -2.83
N ILE A 126 1.29 22.67 -2.25
CA ILE A 126 2.11 22.83 -1.06
C ILE A 126 3.42 22.05 -1.22
N PRO A 127 4.55 22.54 -0.68
CA PRO A 127 5.79 21.76 -0.67
C PRO A 127 5.66 20.54 0.24
N LEU A 128 6.40 19.47 -0.08
CA LEU A 128 6.40 18.24 0.72
C LEU A 128 6.81 18.53 2.18
N PRO A 129 5.96 18.20 3.17
CA PRO A 129 6.33 18.29 4.59
C PRO A 129 7.56 17.43 4.93
N ARG A 130 8.49 18.02 5.69
CA ARG A 130 9.70 17.34 6.19
C ARG A 130 9.52 16.74 7.59
N THR A 131 8.55 17.22 8.34
CA THR A 131 8.25 16.83 9.72
C THR A 131 6.74 16.80 9.95
N GLY A 132 6.32 16.18 11.04
CA GLY A 132 4.91 16.05 11.41
C GLY A 132 4.41 14.62 11.28
N THR A 133 3.14 14.42 11.61
CA THR A 133 2.42 13.17 11.44
C THR A 133 1.32 13.38 10.42
N PHE A 134 1.21 12.44 9.50
CA PHE A 134 0.22 12.46 8.43
C PHE A 134 -0.38 11.08 8.26
N PHE A 135 -1.57 11.01 7.71
CA PHE A 135 -2.22 9.75 7.38
C PHE A 135 -3.11 9.90 6.16
N VAL A 136 -3.38 8.77 5.51
CA VAL A 136 -4.38 8.66 4.45
C VAL A 136 -5.69 8.22 5.09
N ASN A 137 -6.78 8.90 4.76
CA ASN A 137 -8.13 8.58 5.20
C ASN A 137 -9.01 8.30 3.97
N VAL A 138 -9.80 7.23 4.00
CA VAL A 138 -10.78 6.87 2.96
C VAL A 138 -12.18 6.78 3.57
N HIS A 139 -13.09 7.61 3.07
CA HIS A 139 -14.48 7.70 3.52
C HIS A 139 -15.37 6.65 2.84
N ALA A 140 -16.46 6.25 3.49
CA ALA A 140 -17.39 5.27 2.97
C ALA A 140 -18.08 5.73 1.67
N SER A 141 -18.54 6.98 1.61
CA SER A 141 -19.10 7.60 0.40
C SER A 141 -19.28 9.10 0.60
N THR A 142 -19.63 9.84 -0.45
CA THR A 142 -20.00 11.26 -0.34
C THR A 142 -21.24 11.50 0.53
N ALA A 143 -22.14 10.51 0.63
CA ALA A 143 -23.31 10.56 1.50
C ALA A 143 -23.00 10.13 2.95
N ASN A 144 -21.85 9.50 3.21
CA ASN A 144 -21.43 9.03 4.51
C ASN A 144 -19.94 9.34 4.76
N MET A 145 -19.64 10.63 4.90
CA MET A 145 -18.28 11.12 5.16
C MET A 145 -17.78 10.79 6.58
N GLY A 146 -18.68 10.53 7.54
CA GLY A 146 -18.29 10.22 8.92
C GLY A 146 -17.72 8.81 9.11
N THR A 147 -17.96 7.91 8.17
CA THR A 147 -17.48 6.51 8.27
C THR A 147 -16.18 6.35 7.49
N ILE A 148 -15.12 5.96 8.20
CA ILE A 148 -13.80 5.69 7.59
C ILE A 148 -13.67 4.20 7.31
N VAL A 149 -13.49 3.84 6.05
CA VAL A 149 -13.45 2.43 5.60
C VAL A 149 -12.04 1.90 5.41
N ALA A 150 -11.06 2.79 5.23
CA ALA A 150 -9.64 2.47 5.26
C ALA A 150 -8.82 3.65 5.78
N CYS A 151 -7.80 3.38 6.57
CA CYS A 151 -6.90 4.38 7.13
C CYS A 151 -5.47 3.85 7.23
N GLY A 152 -4.48 4.71 7.04
CA GLY A 152 -3.07 4.34 7.13
C GLY A 152 -2.19 5.52 7.50
N ASN A 153 -1.42 5.39 8.59
CA ASN A 153 -0.43 6.39 8.99
C ASN A 153 0.73 6.40 7.98
N LEU A 154 1.11 7.59 7.54
CA LEU A 154 2.24 7.80 6.64
C LEU A 154 3.54 7.79 7.44
N ALA A 155 4.38 6.79 7.18
CA ALA A 155 5.75 6.76 7.67
C ALA A 155 6.63 7.64 6.77
N PRO A 156 7.48 8.52 7.34
CA PRO A 156 8.41 9.32 6.56
C PRO A 156 9.43 8.43 5.83
N PRO A 157 10.08 8.94 4.77
CA PRO A 157 11.12 8.20 4.08
C PRO A 157 12.25 7.82 5.05
N ALA A 158 12.83 6.63 4.88
CA ALA A 158 14.05 6.27 5.59
C ALA A 158 15.15 7.28 5.25
N ARG A 159 15.85 7.77 6.27
CA ARG A 159 16.99 8.68 6.10
C ARG A 159 18.26 7.90 5.84
#